data_AF-A0A7L0XUQ0-F1
#
_entry.id   AF-A0A7L0XUQ0-F1
#
_cell.length_a   1.000
_cell.length_b   1.000
_cell.length_c   1.000
_cell.angle_alpha   90.00
_cell.angle_beta   90.00
_cell.angle_gamma   90.00
#
_symmetry.space_group_name_H-M   'P 1'
#
loop_
_entity.id
_entity.type
_entity.pdbx_description
1 polymer ?
#
loop_
_entity_poly.entity_id
_entity_poly.type
_entity_poly.pdbx_seq_one_letter_code
_entity_poly.pdbx_strand_id
1 'polypeptide(L)' 'GSAGSQSMRKARCVNLRTRQLNIQNLVKYEKHHLPLSAIVFITRNGIRICVSPDQKWVQAAMKKIDQRSASSRN' A
#
# COMPACT_ATOMS: atom_id res chain seq x y z
N GLY A 1 30.34 2.20 -20.74
CA GLY A 1 29.12 1.65 -20.13
C GLY A 1 28.72 2.56 -19.00
N SER A 2 27.76 3.45 -19.23
CA SER A 2 27.37 4.46 -18.25
C SER A 2 26.26 3.89 -17.38
N ALA A 3 26.62 3.47 -16.17
CA ALA A 3 25.69 3.00 -15.16
C ALA A 3 24.77 4.16 -14.78
N GLY A 4 23.58 4.20 -15.37
CA GLY A 4 22.50 5.09 -14.96
C GLY A 4 22.15 4.79 -13.51
N SER A 5 22.67 5.61 -12.61
CA SER A 5 22.33 5.58 -11.18
C SER A 5 20.92 6.13 -11.07
N GLN A 6 19.95 5.28 -11.38
CA GLN A 6 18.55 5.55 -11.16
C GLN A 6 18.45 5.85 -9.66
N SER A 7 18.27 7.12 -9.32
CA SER A 7 17.94 7.57 -7.98
C SER A 7 16.59 6.94 -7.64
N MET A 8 16.62 5.66 -7.28
CA MET A 8 15.49 4.91 -6.79
C MET A 8 15.06 5.68 -5.55
N ARG A 9 13.96 6.42 -5.67
CA ARG A 9 13.27 7.02 -4.53
C ARG A 9 13.12 5.90 -3.52
N LYS A 10 13.95 5.91 -2.47
CA LYS A 10 13.90 4.90 -1.41
C LYS A 10 12.49 4.98 -0.84
N ALA A 11 11.66 4.00 -1.14
CA ALA A 11 10.32 3.90 -0.59
C ALA A 11 10.49 3.72 0.92
N ARG A 12 10.26 4.79 1.69
CA ARG A 12 10.36 4.73 3.15
C ARG A 12 9.03 4.22 3.68
N CYS A 13 9.03 2.99 4.20
CA CYS A 13 7.92 2.47 4.99
C CYS A 13 7.76 3.35 6.24
N VAL A 14 6.62 4.04 6.35
CA VAL A 14 6.23 4.72 7.59
C VAL A 14 5.43 3.75 8.46
N ASN A 15 5.89 3.52 9.70
CA ASN A 15 5.15 2.72 10.67
C ASN A 15 4.05 3.59 11.28
N LEU A 16 2.82 3.43 10.78
CA LEU A 16 1.68 4.18 11.27
C LEU A 16 1.12 3.50 12.53
N ARG A 17 1.44 4.04 13.71
CA ARG A 17 0.94 3.53 15.00
C ARG A 17 -0.51 3.91 15.29
N THR A 18 -1.07 4.94 14.65
CA THR A 18 -2.38 5.47 15.04
C THR A 18 -3.08 6.25 13.93
N ARG A 19 -4.42 6.22 14.03
CA ARG A 19 -5.45 6.81 13.17
C ARG A 19 -5.71 6.04 11.89
N GLN A 20 -6.85 5.36 11.86
CA GLN A 20 -7.48 4.75 10.70
C GLN A 20 -7.24 5.65 9.47
N LEU A 21 -6.36 5.21 8.58
CA LEU A 21 -6.14 5.89 7.31
C LEU A 21 -7.50 6.07 6.66
N ASN A 22 -7.79 7.26 6.12
CA ASN A 22 -9.01 7.45 5.36
C ASN A 22 -8.93 6.54 4.12
N ILE A 23 -9.60 5.38 4.21
CA ILE A 23 -9.58 4.30 3.22
C ILE A 23 -9.94 4.83 1.83
N GLN A 24 -10.70 5.92 1.76
CA GLN A 24 -11.09 6.58 0.51
C GLN A 24 -9.89 7.03 -0.34
N ASN A 25 -8.78 7.42 0.29
CA ASN A 25 -7.57 7.91 -0.37
C ASN A 25 -6.60 6.79 -0.79
N LEU A 26 -6.87 5.56 -0.37
CA LEU A 26 -6.11 4.38 -0.77
C LEU A 26 -6.60 3.92 -2.14
N VAL A 27 -5.68 3.82 -3.10
CA VAL A 27 -6.02 3.45 -4.48
C VAL A 27 -5.57 2.04 -4.83
N LYS A 28 -4.46 1.60 -4.25
CA LYS A 28 -3.84 0.31 -4.53
C LYS A 28 -3.17 -0.20 -3.27
N TYR A 29 -2.93 -1.50 -3.23
CA TYR A 29 -2.08 -2.11 -2.22
C TYR A 29 -1.17 -3.15 -2.87
N GLU A 30 0.00 -3.36 -2.27
CA GLU A 30 0.97 -4.38 -2.65
C GLU A 30 1.17 -5.33 -1.47
N LYS A 31 1.23 -6.64 -1.73
CA LYS A 31 1.53 -7.65 -0.71
C LYS A 31 3.02 -7.97 -0.74
N HIS A 32 3.71 -7.76 0.38
CA HIS A 32 5.09 -8.16 0.57
C HIS A 32 5.15 -9.36 1.50
N HIS A 33 5.76 -10.46 1.07
CA HIS A 33 5.74 -11.74 1.80
C HIS A 33 7.09 -12.05 2.48
N LEU A 34 8.10 -11.19 2.36
CA LEU A 34 9.47 -11.46 2.81
C LEU A 34 10.09 -10.24 3.49
N PRO A 35 10.81 -10.41 4.63
CA PRO A 35 10.86 -11.58 5.51
C PRO A 35 9.63 -11.71 6.45
N LEU A 36 8.75 -10.70 6.46
CA LEU A 36 7.50 -10.68 7.21
C LEU A 36 6.37 -10.22 6.28
N SER A 37 5.19 -10.82 6.42
CA SER A 37 4.00 -10.42 5.66
C SER A 37 3.64 -8.97 5.99
N ALA A 38 3.71 -8.09 4.99
CA ALA A 38 3.36 -6.68 5.09
C ALA A 38 2.49 -6.28 3.91
N ILE A 39 1.51 -5.41 4.18
CA ILE A 39 0.70 -4.76 3.16
C ILE A 39 1.22 -3.35 2.97
N VAL A 40 1.50 -2.97 1.73
CA VAL A 40 1.91 -1.62 1.38
C VAL A 40 0.74 -0.94 0.69
N PHE A 41 0.08 -0.01 1.38
CA PHE A 41 -0.94 0.83 0.77
C PHE A 41 -0.30 1.96 -0.03
N ILE A 42 -0.83 2.19 -1.22
CA ILE A 42 -0.46 3.30 -2.09
C ILE A 42 -1.62 4.29 -2.10
N THR A 43 -1.32 5.53 -1.72
CA THR A 43 -2.28 6.65 -1.80
C THR A 43 -2.28 7.29 -3.18
N ARG A 44 -3.31 8.09 -3.50
CA ARG A 44 -3.38 8.89 -4.73
C ARG A 44 -2.13 9.73 -4.99
N ASN A 45 -1.49 10.22 -3.93
CA ASN A 45 -0.32 11.09 -4.00
C ASN A 45 1.00 10.31 -4.16
N GLY A 46 0.94 8.99 -4.33
CA GLY A 46 2.12 8.12 -4.47
C GLY A 46 2.82 7.79 -3.15
N ILE A 47 2.24 8.14 -2.00
CA ILE A 47 2.77 7.76 -0.68
C ILE A 47 2.54 6.26 -0.47
N ARG A 48 3.61 5.56 -0.08
CA ARG A 48 3.62 4.13 0.26
C ARG A 48 3.60 3.96 1.78
N ILE A 49 2.64 3.20 2.30
CA ILE A 49 2.40 3.03 3.74
C ILE A 49 2.42 1.55 4.07
N CYS A 50 3.35 1.13 4.93
CA CYS A 50 3.55 -0.29 5.26
C CYS A 50 2.80 -0.61 6.55
N VAL A 51 1.96 -1.64 6.51
CA VAL A 51 1.10 -2.06 7.63
C VAL A 51 1.06 -3.58 7.75
N SER A 52 0.77 -4.06 8.96
CA SER A 52 0.60 -5.50 9.21
C SER A 52 -0.75 -6.00 8.66
N PRO A 53 -0.79 -7.16 7.98
CA PRO A 53 -2.01 -7.75 7.44
C PRO A 53 -3.01 -8.18 8.53
N ASP A 54 -2.53 -8.35 9.77
CA ASP A 54 -3.32 -8.90 10.89
C ASP A 54 -4.33 -7.89 11.47
N GLN A 55 -4.24 -6.62 11.05
CA GLN A 55 -5.15 -5.57 11.52
C GLN A 55 -6.48 -5.62 10.76
N LYS A 56 -7.61 -5.72 11.49
CA LYS A 56 -8.97 -5.80 10.90
C LYS A 56 -9.27 -4.68 9.88
N TRP A 57 -8.81 -3.45 10.16
CA TRP A 57 -9.04 -2.32 9.25
C TRP A 57 -8.24 -2.45 7.94
N VAL A 58 -7.07 -3.11 7.96
CA VAL A 58 -6.24 -3.38 6.77
C VAL A 58 -6.99 -4.31 5.83
N GLN A 59 -7.56 -5.39 6.36
CA GLN A 59 -8.39 -6.33 5.60
C GLN A 59 -9.64 -5.64 5.02
N ALA A 60 -10.32 -4.80 5.81
CA ALA A 60 -11.46 -4.02 5.32
C ALA A 60 -11.07 -3.03 4.21
N ALA A 61 -9.90 -2.38 4.33
CA ALA A 61 -9.37 -1.49 3.31
C ALA A 61 -9.01 -2.22 2.01
N MET A 62 -8.36 -3.38 2.10
CA MET A 62 -8.08 -4.24 0.94
C MET A 62 -9.37 -4.61 0.20
N LYS A 63 -10.37 -5.13 0.93
CA LYS A 63 -11.68 -5.48 0.35
C LYS A 63 -12.33 -4.30 -0.38
N LYS A 64 -12.25 -3.10 0.18
CA LYS A 64 -12.82 -1.89 -0.44
C LYS A 64 -12.09 -1.48 -1.72
N ILE A 65 -10.77 -1.68 -1.77
CA ILE A 65 -9.97 -1.47 -2.99
C ILE A 65 -10.31 -2.53 -4.03
N ASP A 66 -10.42 -3.80 -3.64
CA ASP A 66 -10.79 -4.91 -4.52
C ASP A 66 -12.19 -4.74 -5.12
N GLN A 67 -13.16 -4.25 -4.34
CA GLN A 67 -14.50 -3.92 -4.83
C GLN A 67 -14.48 -2.83 -5.91
N ARG A 68 -13.65 -1.79 -5.73
CA ARG A 68 -13.49 -0.71 -6.72
C ARG A 68 -12.79 -1.18 -8.00
N SER A 69 -11.84 -2.10 -7.90
CA SER A 69 -11.15 -2.64 -9.07
C SER A 69 -12.02 -3.63 -9.85
N ALA A 70 -12.85 -4.41 -9.16
CA ALA A 70 -13.83 -5.30 -9.78
C ALA A 70 -14.92 -4.53 -10.55
N SER A 71 -15.40 -3.39 -10.02
CA SER A 71 -16.43 -2.57 -10.68
C SER A 71 -15.95 -1.83 -11.93
N SER A 72 -14.63 -1.70 -12.14
CA SER A 72 -14.04 -1.05 -13.33
C SER A 72 -13.78 -2.02 -14.49
N ARG A 73 -14.12 -3.31 -14.33
CA ARG A 73 -13.89 -4.38 -15.30
C ARG A 73 -15.10 -4.70 -16.18
N ASN A 74 -16.13 -3.84 -16.17
CA ASN A 74 -17.30 -3.88 -17.04
C ASN A 74 -17.34 -2.62 -17.90
#